data_AF-A0A7K1VH54-F1
#
_entry.id   AF-A0A7K1VH54-F1
#
_cell.length_a   1.000
_cell.length_b   1.000
_cell.length_c   1.000
_cell.angle_alpha   90.00
_cell.angle_beta   90.00
_cell.angle_gamma   90.00
#
_symmetry.space_group_name_H-M   'P 1'
#
loop_
_entity.id
_entity.type
_entity.pdbx_description
1 polymer ?
#
loop_
_entity_poly.entity_id
_entity_poly.type
_entity_poly.pdbx_seq_one_letter_code
_entity_poly.pdbx_strand_id
1 'polypeptide(L)'
;MTDLSKNETAGETAESSAAVSGLTPEQATQVDVAEYELRRLGLAEVRVLHHGDLAIIAAPARDLSLIANSPLRGEVLRAVGAAGFDRVALDLSGRV
;
A
#
# COMPACT_ATOMS: atom_id res chain seq x y z
N MET A 1 -5.29 47.96 32.67
CA MET A 1 -4.51 47.37 31.57
C MET A 1 -3.97 46.06 32.11
N THR A 2 -4.83 45.04 32.07
CA THR A 2 -4.52 43.70 32.58
C THR A 2 -4.93 42.75 31.47
N ASP A 3 -3.92 42.31 30.71
CA ASP A 3 -4.01 41.27 29.72
C ASP A 3 -4.25 39.93 30.42
N LEU A 4 -5.34 39.26 30.03
CA LEU A 4 -5.61 37.87 30.37
C LEU A 4 -5.84 37.13 29.05
N SER A 5 -4.83 36.34 28.74
CA SER A 5 -4.67 35.39 27.65
C SER A 5 -5.95 34.62 27.33
N LYS A 6 -6.38 34.70 26.07
CA LYS A 6 -7.20 33.67 25.43
C LYS A 6 -6.29 32.77 24.60
N ASN A 7 -6.11 31.57 25.12
CA ASN A 7 -6.14 30.27 24.44
C ASN A 7 -6.01 30.26 22.90
N GLU A 8 -4.91 29.67 22.41
CA GLU A 8 -4.90 28.88 21.18
C GLU A 8 -4.08 27.61 21.44
N THR A 9 -4.79 26.49 21.62
CA THR A 9 -4.25 25.13 21.62
C THR A 9 -4.60 24.52 20.27
N ALA A 10 -3.60 24.05 19.52
CA ALA A 10 -3.62 22.85 18.65
C ALA A 10 -2.62 23.02 17.50
N GLY A 11 -1.47 22.38 17.62
CA GLY A 11 -0.50 22.23 16.54
C GLY A 11 0.56 21.23 16.96
N GLU A 12 0.84 20.25 16.11
CA GLU A 12 1.80 19.15 16.29
C GLU A 12 1.57 18.26 17.53
N THR A 13 1.17 17.01 17.38
CA THR A 13 2.02 15.99 16.77
C THR A 13 1.15 14.85 16.24
N ALA A 14 0.86 14.89 14.95
CA ALA A 14 0.65 13.66 14.20
C ALA A 14 2.03 13.01 14.01
N GLU A 15 2.56 12.40 15.08
CA GLU A 15 3.72 11.52 14.96
C GLU A 15 3.28 10.24 14.26
N SER A 16 3.28 10.36 12.93
CA SER A 16 3.56 9.37 11.91
C SER A 16 3.93 7.99 12.48
N SER A 17 2.91 7.15 12.62
CA SER A 17 3.08 5.74 12.92
C SER A 17 3.65 5.03 11.70
N ALA A 18 4.83 4.43 11.90
CA ALA A 18 5.53 3.44 11.07
C ALA A 18 6.47 3.93 9.95
N ALA A 19 7.50 4.69 10.32
CA ALA A 19 8.80 4.60 9.63
C ALA A 19 9.53 3.32 10.06
N VAL A 20 9.10 2.16 9.55
CA VAL A 20 9.93 0.94 9.50
C VAL A 20 9.83 0.37 8.10
N SER A 21 10.45 1.04 7.14
CA SER A 21 10.65 0.44 5.83
C SER A 21 11.96 0.95 5.28
N GLY A 22 12.94 0.06 5.14
CA GLY A 22 14.25 0.37 4.54
C GLY A 22 14.17 0.59 3.02
N LEU A 23 13.06 1.15 2.55
CA LEU A 23 12.82 1.47 1.15
C LEU A 23 13.36 2.86 0.83
N THR A 24 13.90 3.02 -0.37
CA THR A 24 14.17 4.36 -0.90
C THR A 24 12.86 5.08 -1.22
N PRO A 25 12.85 6.42 -1.35
CA PRO A 25 11.65 7.17 -1.75
C PRO A 25 11.01 6.67 -3.05
N GLU A 26 11.82 6.24 -4.01
CA GLU A 26 11.37 5.69 -5.29
C GLU A 26 10.67 4.35 -5.10
N GLN A 27 11.24 3.46 -4.27
CA GLN A 27 10.63 2.17 -3.94
C GLN A 27 9.34 2.33 -3.15
N ALA A 28 9.28 3.30 -2.23
CA ALA A 28 8.06 3.63 -1.50
C ALA A 28 6.97 4.14 -2.46
N THR A 29 7.33 5.04 -3.38
CA THR A 29 6.41 5.54 -4.42
C THR A 29 5.90 4.41 -5.30
N GLN A 30 6.78 3.50 -5.72
CA GLN A 30 6.43 2.33 -6.51
C GLN A 30 5.43 1.42 -5.78
N VAL A 31 5.63 1.17 -4.48
CA VAL A 31 4.67 0.45 -3.63
C VAL A 31 3.33 1.18 -3.56
N ASP A 32 3.34 2.48 -3.29
CA ASP A 32 2.14 3.30 -3.13
C ASP A 32 1.28 3.31 -4.41
N VAL A 33 1.92 3.44 -5.57
CA VAL A 33 1.25 3.39 -6.88
C VAL A 33 0.61 2.01 -7.12
N ALA A 34 1.34 0.94 -6.82
CA ALA A 34 0.82 -0.42 -6.98
C ALA A 34 -0.39 -0.66 -6.06
N GLU A 35 -0.30 -0.31 -4.77
CA GLU A 35 -1.40 -0.46 -3.82
C GLU A 35 -2.61 0.41 -4.21
N TYR A 36 -2.38 1.63 -4.68
CA TYR A 36 -3.43 2.52 -5.17
C TYR A 36 -4.21 1.89 -6.33
N GLU A 37 -3.53 1.39 -7.36
CA GLU A 37 -4.18 0.77 -8.51
C GLU A 37 -4.88 -0.55 -8.14
N LEU A 38 -4.30 -1.37 -7.25
CA LEU A 38 -4.97 -2.58 -6.75
C LEU A 38 -6.27 -2.24 -6.00
N ARG A 39 -6.28 -1.17 -5.19
CA ARG A 39 -7.51 -0.68 -4.52
C ARG A 39 -8.56 -0.21 -5.53
N ARG A 40 -8.16 0.41 -6.65
CA ARG A 40 -9.09 0.79 -7.73
C ARG A 40 -9.73 -0.41 -8.44
N LEU A 41 -9.08 -1.58 -8.42
CA LEU A 41 -9.65 -2.84 -8.89
C LEU A 41 -10.62 -3.49 -7.88
N GLY A 42 -10.85 -2.86 -6.72
CA GLY A 42 -11.77 -3.34 -5.68
C GLY A 42 -11.10 -4.12 -4.54
N LEU A 43 -9.76 -4.26 -4.55
CA LEU A 43 -9.00 -4.91 -3.46
C LEU A 43 -8.75 -3.91 -2.32
N ALA A 44 -9.77 -3.66 -1.50
CA ALA A 44 -9.72 -2.60 -0.48
C ALA A 44 -8.65 -2.83 0.60
N GLU A 45 -8.53 -4.08 1.07
CA GLU A 45 -7.52 -4.50 2.04
C GLU A 45 -6.36 -5.14 1.29
N VAL A 46 -5.39 -4.35 0.87
CA VAL A 46 -4.22 -4.86 0.13
C VAL A 46 -2.95 -4.11 0.51
N ARG A 47 -1.87 -4.86 0.59
CA ARG A 47 -0.49 -4.38 0.78
C ARG A 47 0.42 -4.95 -0.29
N VAL A 48 1.42 -4.18 -0.69
CA VAL A 48 2.48 -4.63 -1.59
C VAL A 48 3.79 -4.63 -0.83
N LEU A 49 4.40 -5.81 -0.69
CA LEU A 49 5.73 -5.97 -0.13
C LEU A 49 6.75 -5.91 -1.28
N HIS A 50 7.67 -4.95 -1.19
CA HIS A 50 8.71 -4.76 -2.20
C HIS A 50 9.90 -5.70 -1.96
N HIS A 51 10.29 -6.47 -2.98
CA HIS A 51 11.46 -7.34 -2.94
C HIS A 51 12.26 -7.27 -4.26
N GLY A 52 13.03 -6.19 -4.43
CA GLY A 52 13.75 -5.93 -5.67
C GLY A 52 12.76 -5.69 -6.83
N ASP A 53 12.81 -6.52 -7.86
CA ASP A 53 11.91 -6.48 -9.02
C ASP A 53 10.56 -7.17 -8.78
N LEU A 54 10.38 -7.81 -7.62
CA LEU A 54 9.20 -8.59 -7.25
C LEU A 54 8.28 -7.78 -6.31
N ALA A 55 7.01 -7.68 -6.70
CA ALA A 55 5.91 -7.30 -5.81
C ALA A 55 5.25 -8.55 -5.22
N ILE A 56 5.17 -8.62 -3.89
CA ILE A 56 4.38 -9.65 -3.20
C ILE A 56 3.09 -9.00 -2.70
N ILE A 57 1.96 -9.44 -3.23
CA ILE A 57 0.64 -8.96 -2.84
C ILE A 57 0.22 -9.70 -1.57
N ALA A 58 -0.04 -8.94 -0.51
CA ALA A 58 -0.61 -9.41 0.75
C ALA A 58 -2.07 -8.94 0.80
N ALA A 59 -2.99 -9.90 0.91
CA ALA A 59 -4.43 -9.68 0.86
C ALA A 59 -5.14 -10.65 1.83
N PRO A 60 -6.37 -10.36 2.27
CA PRO A 60 -7.15 -11.27 3.10
C PRO A 60 -7.39 -12.59 2.38
N ALA A 61 -7.45 -13.69 3.14
CA ALA A 61 -7.66 -15.04 2.60
C ALA A 61 -8.86 -15.14 1.63
N ARG A 62 -9.94 -14.37 1.89
CA ARG A 62 -11.15 -14.29 1.07
C ARG A 62 -10.91 -13.78 -0.36
N ASP A 63 -9.86 -12.98 -0.57
CA ASP A 63 -9.57 -12.33 -1.85
C ASP A 63 -8.51 -13.08 -2.67
N LEU A 64 -7.75 -14.01 -2.07
CA LEU A 64 -6.66 -14.73 -2.73
C LEU A 64 -7.10 -15.46 -4.00
N SER A 65 -8.21 -16.20 -3.91
CA SER A 65 -8.77 -16.92 -5.06
C SER A 65 -9.24 -15.94 -6.15
N LEU A 66 -9.80 -14.79 -5.77
CA LEU A 66 -10.25 -13.79 -6.74
C LEU A 66 -9.07 -13.19 -7.51
N ILE A 67 -7.98 -12.83 -6.81
CA ILE A 67 -6.75 -12.28 -7.38
C ILE A 67 -6.09 -13.27 -8.35
N ALA A 68 -6.07 -14.55 -8.00
CA ALA A 68 -5.41 -15.59 -8.80
C ALA A 68 -6.19 -16.01 -10.07
N ASN A 69 -7.45 -15.60 -10.22
CA ASN A 69 -8.32 -16.02 -11.31
C ASN A 69 -8.60 -14.90 -12.33
N SER A 70 -8.97 -15.30 -13.54
CA SER A 70 -9.36 -14.35 -14.59
C SER A 70 -10.77 -13.80 -14.35
N PRO A 71 -11.08 -12.55 -14.72
CA PRO A 71 -10.19 -11.62 -15.43
C PRO A 71 -9.24 -10.83 -14.52
N LEU A 72 -9.50 -10.79 -13.21
CA LEU A 72 -8.80 -9.90 -12.27
C LEU A 72 -7.29 -10.13 -12.25
N ARG A 73 -6.82 -11.38 -12.34
CA ARG A 73 -5.38 -11.69 -12.43
C ARG A 73 -4.68 -10.87 -13.51
N GLY A 74 -5.30 -10.71 -14.68
CA GLY A 74 -4.73 -9.95 -15.78
C GLY A 74 -4.68 -8.44 -15.50
N GLU A 75 -5.69 -7.92 -14.80
CA GLU A 75 -5.73 -6.52 -14.35
C GLU A 75 -4.67 -6.23 -13.29
N VAL A 76 -4.52 -7.14 -12.33
CA VAL A 76 -3.48 -7.09 -11.28
C VAL A 76 -2.08 -7.06 -11.90
N LEU A 77 -1.78 -7.96 -12.85
CA LEU A 77 -0.49 -7.97 -13.53
C LEU A 77 -0.21 -6.67 -14.28
N ARG A 78 -1.22 -6.08 -14.94
CA ARG A 78 -1.06 -4.79 -15.64
C ARG A 78 -0.85 -3.64 -14.66
N ALA A 79 -1.64 -3.57 -13.59
CA ALA A 79 -1.55 -2.52 -12.58
C ALA A 79 -0.18 -2.51 -11.89
N VAL A 80 0.27 -3.69 -11.44
CA VAL A 80 1.55 -3.84 -10.74
C VAL A 80 2.73 -3.66 -11.70
N GLY A 81 2.62 -4.14 -12.94
CA GLY A 81 3.63 -3.90 -13.97
C GLY A 81 3.76 -2.41 -14.33
N ALA A 82 2.65 -1.68 -14.43
CA ALA A 82 2.66 -0.23 -14.67
C ALA A 82 3.28 0.57 -13.51
N ALA A 83 3.27 0.02 -12.30
CA ALA A 83 3.97 0.59 -11.14
C ALA A 83 5.50 0.32 -11.17
N GLY A 84 5.99 -0.51 -12.09
CA GLY A 84 7.43 -0.74 -12.31
C GLY A 84 7.98 -2.08 -11.80
N PHE A 85 7.12 -3.03 -11.41
CA PHE A 85 7.56 -4.36 -10.99
C PHE A 85 7.57 -5.34 -12.18
N ASP A 86 8.62 -6.15 -12.30
CA ASP A 86 8.74 -7.16 -13.36
C ASP A 86 7.95 -8.43 -13.03
N ARG A 87 7.83 -8.74 -11.74
CA ARG A 87 7.23 -9.99 -11.25
C ARG A 87 6.22 -9.71 -10.15
N VAL A 88 5.20 -10.57 -10.08
CA VAL A 88 4.14 -10.50 -9.07
C VAL A 88 3.98 -11.87 -8.41
N ALA A 89 3.95 -11.88 -7.09
CA ALA A 89 3.60 -13.03 -6.27
C ALA A 89 2.41 -12.70 -5.37
N LEU A 90 1.76 -13.73 -4.85
CA LEU A 90 0.67 -13.61 -3.89
C LEU A 90 1.09 -14.30 -2.60
N ASP A 91 1.00 -13.60 -1.46
CA ASP A 91 1.19 -14.21 -0.15
C ASP A 91 -0.03 -15.05 0.20
N LEU A 92 0.18 -16.36 0.30
CA LEU A 92 -0.87 -17.32 0.64
C LEU A 92 -1.24 -17.32 2.13
N SER A 93 -0.54 -16.54 2.97
CA SER A 93 -0.82 -16.45 4.41
C SER A 93 -2.17 -15.80 4.71
N GLY A 94 -2.74 -15.04 3.76
CA GLY A 94 -4.02 -14.37 3.93
C GLY A 94 -3.99 -13.20 4.91
N ARG A 95 -2.79 -12.70 5.23
CA ARG A 95 -2.55 -11.56 6.12
C ARG A 95 -2.17 -10.34 5.28
N VAL A 96 -2.48 -9.16 5.81
CA VAL A 96 -2.26 -7.83 5.22
C VAL A 96 -1.44 -7.00 6.17
#